data_AF-A0A9X3WME9-F1
#
_entry.id   AF-A0A9X3WME9-F1
#
_cell.length_a   1.000
_cell.length_b   1.000
_cell.length_c   1.000
_cell.angle_alpha   90.00
_cell.angle_beta   90.00
_cell.angle_gamma   90.00
#
_symmetry.space_group_name_H-M   'P 1'
#
loop_
_entity.id
_entity.type
_entity.pdbx_description
1 polymer ?
#
loop_
_entity_poly.entity_id
_entity_poly.type
_entity_poly.pdbx_seq_one_letter_code
_entity_poly.pdbx_strand_id
1 'polypeptide(L)' 'MNQEVKVVEELQKMMTTNEVPVSVQEDINELCQKFSQGTASLNELQHGDPFIEEVVQKAIKRIEP' A
#
# COMPACT_ATOMS: atom_id res chain seq x y z
N MET A 1 13.77 4.58 -9.19
CA MET A 1 12.62 3.77 -8.74
C MET A 1 11.68 4.70 -8.01
N ASN A 2 10.42 4.77 -8.45
CA ASN A 2 9.40 5.56 -7.74
C ASN A 2 9.11 4.93 -6.38
N GLN A 3 8.90 5.77 -5.37
CA GLN A 3 8.56 5.33 -4.03
C GLN A 3 7.27 4.51 -4.05
N GLU A 4 6.28 4.91 -4.86
CA GLU A 4 5.03 4.15 -5.02
C GLU A 4 5.26 2.71 -5.50
N VAL A 5 6.15 2.49 -6.47
CA VAL A 5 6.45 1.15 -6.98
C VAL A 5 7.03 0.26 -5.88
N LYS A 6 7.95 0.80 -5.07
CA LYS A 6 8.52 0.07 -3.93
C LYS A 6 7.47 -0.25 -2.86
N VAL A 7 6.56 0.68 -2.60
CA VAL A 7 5.45 0.47 -1.68
C VAL A 7 4.51 -0.63 -2.20
N VAL A 8 4.19 -0.63 -3.50
CA VAL A 8 3.37 -1.68 -4.12
C VAL A 8 4.00 -3.05 -3.96
N GLU A 9 5.29 -3.19 -4.25
CA GLU A 9 6.02 -4.45 -4.10
C GLU A 9 5.96 -4.96 -2.65
N GLU A 10 6.15 -4.05 -1.67
CA GLU A 10 6.11 -4.43 -0.26
C GLU A 10 4.69 -4.74 0.23
N LEU A 11 3.67 -4.01 -0.24
CA LEU A 11 2.26 -4.30 0.04
C LEU A 11 1.86 -5.67 -0.47
N GLN A 12 2.24 -6.03 -1.71
CA GLN A 12 1.99 -7.36 -2.27
C GLN A 12 2.66 -8.46 -1.45
N LYS A 13 3.88 -8.22 -0.96
CA LYS A 13 4.57 -9.14 -0.08
C LYS A 13 3.85 -9.29 1.26
N MET A 14 3.41 -8.19 1.87
CA MET A 14 2.62 -8.19 3.10
C MET A 14 1.28 -8.93 2.96
N MET A 15 0.63 -8.82 1.80
CA MET A 15 -0.57 -9.62 1.51
C MET A 15 -0.25 -11.11 1.46
N THR A 16 0.87 -11.49 0.84
CA THR A 16 1.33 -12.87 0.73
C THR A 16 1.75 -13.46 2.10
N THR A 17 2.21 -12.63 3.03
CA THR A 17 2.59 -13.02 4.40
C THR A 17 1.45 -12.92 5.41
N ASN A 18 0.21 -12.71 4.97
CA ASN A 18 -0.97 -12.51 5.83
C ASN A 18 -0.83 -11.34 6.83
N GLU A 19 0.00 -10.34 6.51
CA GLU A 19 0.17 -9.14 7.33
C GLU A 19 -0.84 -8.03 7.01
N VAL A 20 -1.64 -8.24 5.96
CA VAL A 20 -2.77 -7.38 5.57
C VAL A 20 -4.08 -8.07 5.98
N PRO A 21 -4.94 -7.43 6.78
CA PRO A 21 -6.24 -7.98 7.16
C PRO A 21 -7.09 -8.27 5.92
N VAL A 22 -7.76 -9.42 5.87
CA VAL A 22 -8.60 -9.83 4.72
C VAL A 22 -9.63 -8.76 4.35
N SER A 23 -10.21 -8.08 5.36
CA SER A 23 -11.21 -7.02 5.17
C SER A 23 -10.73 -5.82 4.35
N VAL A 24 -9.42 -5.60 4.23
CA VAL A 24 -8.83 -4.48 3.46
C VAL A 24 -7.92 -4.98 2.33
N GLN A 25 -7.84 -6.29 2.09
CA GLN A 25 -6.99 -6.85 1.04
C GLN A 25 -7.44 -6.42 -0.36
N GLU A 26 -8.75 -6.39 -0.61
CA GLU A 26 -9.29 -5.94 -1.90
C GLU A 26 -8.96 -4.46 -2.15
N ASP A 27 -9.21 -3.59 -1.16
CA ASP A 27 -8.89 -2.17 -1.26
C ASP A 27 -7.38 -1.92 -1.47
N ILE A 28 -6.52 -2.63 -0.73
CA ILE A 28 -5.07 -2.54 -0.90
C ILE A 28 -4.65 -3.00 -2.30
N ASN A 29 -5.28 -4.03 -2.85
CA ASN A 29 -4.96 -4.52 -4.19
C ASN A 29 -5.37 -3.50 -5.27
N GLU A 30 -6.55 -2.88 -5.14
CA GLU A 30 -6.98 -1.78 -6.01
C GLU A 30 -6.03 -0.57 -5.91
N LEU A 31 -5.64 -0.23 -4.68
CA LEU A 31 -4.70 0.86 -4.41
C LEU A 31 -3.33 0.59 -5.07
N CYS A 32 -2.83 -0.65 -4.97
CA CYS A 32 -1.61 -1.10 -5.64
C CYS A 32 -1.68 -0.96 -7.16
N GLN A 33 -2.85 -1.25 -7.77
CA GLN A 33 -3.04 -1.01 -9.20
C GLN A 33 -3.02 0.48 -9.53
N LYS A 34 -3.68 1.32 -8.74
CA LYS A 34 -3.68 2.77 -8.96
C LYS A 34 -2.28 3.38 -8.83
N PHE A 35 -1.50 2.95 -7.84
CA PHE A 35 -0.09 3.31 -7.68
C PHE A 35 0.77 2.85 -8.86
N SER A 36 0.55 1.64 -9.36
CA SER A 36 1.29 1.13 -10.52
C SER A 36 0.93 1.87 -11.82
N GLN A 37 -0.30 2.34 -11.94
CA GLN A 37 -0.79 3.13 -13.08
C GLN A 37 -0.45 4.63 -12.97
N GLY A 38 0.03 5.09 -11.81
CA GLY A 38 0.28 6.51 -11.53
C GLY A 38 -1.01 7.34 -11.45
N THR A 39 -2.14 6.69 -11.19
CA THR A 39 -3.47 7.33 -11.06
C THR A 39 -3.84 7.64 -9.61
N ALA A 40 -3.02 7.17 -8.65
CA ALA A 40 -3.05 7.59 -7.26
C ALA A 40 -1.61 7.80 -6.76
N SER A 41 -1.44 8.63 -5.74
CA SER A 41 -0.16 8.81 -5.04
C SER A 41 -0.30 8.63 -3.53
N LEU A 42 0.82 8.35 -2.86
CA LEU A 42 0.87 8.15 -1.40
C LEU A 42 0.35 9.36 -0.61
N ASN A 43 0.38 10.56 -1.20
CA ASN A 43 -0.18 11.77 -0.58
C ASN A 43 -1.71 11.76 -0.52
N GLU A 44 -2.40 11.00 -1.38
CA GLU A 44 -3.87 10.95 -1.42
C GLU A 44 -4.46 9.96 -0.41
N LEU A 45 -3.62 9.09 0.17
CA LEU A 45 -4.02 8.14 1.21
C LEU A 45 -4.42 8.79 2.54
N GLN A 46 -4.01 10.03 2.80
CA GLN A 46 -4.26 10.74 4.07
C GLN A 46 -5.75 11.00 4.37
N HIS A 47 -6.65 10.70 3.42
CA HIS A 47 -8.10 10.84 3.58
C HIS A 47 -8.84 9.50 3.49
N GLY A 48 -8.12 8.38 3.46
CA GLY A 48 -8.67 7.03 3.31
C GLY A 48 -9.10 6.37 4.62
N ASP A 49 -9.38 5.07 4.52
CA ASP A 49 -9.66 4.23 5.68
C ASP A 49 -8.40 4.11 6.57
N PRO A 50 -8.51 4.30 7.90
CA PRO A 50 -7.35 4.27 8.80
C PRO A 50 -6.62 2.93 8.81
N PHE A 51 -7.31 1.81 8.52
CA PHE A 51 -6.65 0.50 8.41
C PHE A 51 -5.80 0.40 7.14
N ILE A 52 -6.30 0.95 6.02
CA ILE A 52 -5.54 1.03 4.77
C ILE A 52 -4.33 1.93 4.95
N GLU A 53 -4.52 3.10 5.57
CA GLU A 53 -3.42 4.02 5.86
C GLU A 53 -2.35 3.35 6.72
N GLU A 54 -2.73 2.65 7.80
CA GLU A 54 -1.79 1.95 8.68
C GLU A 54 -0.97 0.89 7.91
N VAL A 55 -1.62 0.08 7.07
CA VAL A 55 -0.95 -0.95 6.26
C VAL A 55 0.04 -0.32 5.29
N VAL A 56 -0.35 0.76 4.61
CA VAL A 56 0.53 1.45 3.65
C VAL A 56 1.68 2.14 4.36
N GLN A 57 1.43 2.82 5.47
CA GLN A 57 2.49 3.41 6.30
C GLN A 57 3.47 2.36 6.80
N LYS A 58 3.01 1.16 7.15
CA LYS A 58 3.86 0.05 7.54
C LYS A 58 4.73 -0.44 6.37
N ALA A 59 4.19 -0.49 5.16
CA ALA A 59 4.96 -0.81 3.96
C ALA A 59 6.02 0.27 3.66
N ILE A 60 5.66 1.57 3.76
CA ILE A 60 6.59 2.70 3.61
C ILE A 60 7.75 2.59 4.61
N LYS A 61 7.45 2.39 5.90
CA LYS A 61 8.47 2.26 6.94
C LYS A 61 9.41 1.06 6.76
N ARG A 62 9.01 0.03 6.02
CA ARG A 62 9.86 -1.13 5.72
C ARG A 62 10.83 -0.90 4.57
N ILE A 63 10.46 0.00 3.65
CA ILE A 63 11.29 0.36 2.49
C ILE A 63 12.17 1.59 2.78
N GLU A 64 11.82 2.41 3.78
CA GLU A 64 12.66 3.49 4.28
C GLU A 64 13.79 2.93 5.18
N PRO A 65 15.06 3.38 4.99
CA PRO A 65 16.22 2.91 5.75
C PRO A 65 16.32 3.46 7.18
#